data_AF-A0A4R0D2M5-F1
#
_entry.id   AF-A0A4R0D2M5-F1
#
_cell.length_a   1.000
_cell.length_b   1.000
_cell.length_c   1.000
_cell.angle_alpha   90.00
_cell.angle_beta   90.00
_cell.angle_gamma   90.00
#
_symmetry.space_group_name_H-M   'P 1'
#
loop_
_entity.id
_entity.type
_entity.pdbx_description
1 polymer ?
#
loop_
_entity_poly.entity_id
_entity_poly.type
_entity_poly.pdbx_seq_one_letter_code
_entity_poly.pdbx_strand_id
1 'polypeptide(L)'
;MVDKRYQVFISTSGQEMLPERSVLCQTLVGMGFFAWGLEQKTPLSTALARRQIDDCDYVIMLLGSHYGEQSMSGVSYMQLEYIYAVSKDKPIIVFLHSDPESRRDLLPKEPDIVQEKFHAFRKILLQEVEHIFYFRNTRELELTVRMNMSNMLIRYPAWGWVRPQNTQTLNNEIAALKEKIKGLEAQLAKKAPDPLLSYPKITSQDTFECEYQLHAYQDGNFKELKLSRQMTWLDILQVLYNVFKNPTPEEYFSIRINDYLNETGLKDAQLQMLRAHAVARSQINFRVLQNIKQQLRQSDWIVPVGRDDRQRTLWKFTEKGLSLLDKMTANKASL
;
A
#
# COMPACT_ATOMS: atom_id res chain seq x y z
N MET A 1 -27.00 0.26 -8.71
CA MET A 1 -25.88 -0.65 -9.05
C MET A 1 -25.30 -0.14 -10.36
N VAL A 2 -24.00 0.09 -10.45
CA VAL A 2 -23.39 0.64 -11.67
C VAL A 2 -23.33 -0.46 -12.73
N ASP A 3 -23.88 -0.22 -13.93
CA ASP A 3 -23.80 -1.15 -15.06
C ASP A 3 -22.37 -1.18 -15.60
N LYS A 4 -21.57 -2.14 -15.12
CA LYS A 4 -20.17 -2.33 -15.48
C LYS A 4 -20.04 -3.44 -16.51
N ARG A 5 -19.36 -3.15 -17.60
CA ARG A 5 -18.99 -4.09 -18.66
C ARG A 5 -17.50 -4.37 -18.62
N TYR A 6 -17.05 -5.46 -19.20
CA TYR A 6 -15.63 -5.83 -19.21
C TYR A 6 -15.17 -6.14 -20.62
N GLN A 7 -13.94 -5.73 -20.95
CA GLN A 7 -13.31 -6.01 -22.23
C GLN A 7 -12.51 -7.31 -22.17
N VAL A 8 -12.77 -8.20 -23.11
CA VAL A 8 -12.16 -9.53 -23.18
C VAL A 8 -11.44 -9.66 -24.52
N PHE A 9 -10.14 -9.91 -24.47
CA PHE A 9 -9.37 -10.30 -25.64
C PHE A 9 -9.41 -11.82 -25.81
N ILE A 10 -9.83 -12.29 -26.98
CA ILE A 10 -9.97 -13.71 -27.32
C ILE A 10 -8.87 -14.09 -28.31
N SER A 11 -8.02 -15.02 -27.90
CA SER A 11 -7.04 -15.68 -28.76
C SER A 11 -7.49 -17.10 -29.07
N THR A 12 -7.40 -17.50 -30.33
CA THR A 12 -7.75 -18.85 -30.81
C THR A 12 -6.56 -19.55 -31.41
N SER A 13 -6.54 -20.89 -31.29
CA SER A 13 -5.48 -21.71 -31.89
C SER A 13 -5.46 -21.66 -33.41
N GLY A 14 -6.59 -21.51 -34.10
CA GLY A 14 -6.59 -21.41 -35.56
C GLY A 14 -7.94 -21.07 -36.16
N GLN A 15 -8.03 -21.09 -37.49
CA GLN A 15 -9.24 -20.76 -38.25
C GLN A 15 -10.31 -21.86 -38.17
N GLU A 16 -9.93 -23.09 -37.84
CA GLU A 16 -10.85 -24.19 -37.60
C GLU A 16 -11.80 -23.93 -36.42
N MET A 17 -11.41 -23.03 -35.52
CA MET A 17 -12.17 -22.67 -34.31
C MET A 17 -13.21 -21.57 -34.54
N LEU A 18 -13.50 -21.18 -35.79
CA LEU A 18 -14.50 -20.16 -36.10
C LEU A 18 -15.88 -20.45 -35.48
N PRO A 19 -16.43 -21.69 -35.51
CA PRO A 19 -17.71 -21.99 -34.87
C PRO A 19 -17.70 -21.76 -33.37
N GLU A 20 -16.68 -22.28 -32.68
CA GLU A 20 -16.50 -22.13 -31.23
C GLU A 20 -16.27 -20.67 -30.83
N ARG A 21 -15.46 -19.95 -31.60
CA ARG A 21 -15.22 -18.52 -31.38
C ARG A 21 -16.52 -17.73 -31.52
N SER A 22 -17.34 -18.02 -32.53
CA SER A 22 -18.63 -17.33 -32.72
C SER A 22 -19.54 -17.52 -31.50
N VAL A 23 -19.66 -18.77 -31.02
CA VAL A 23 -20.47 -19.09 -29.83
C VAL A 23 -19.89 -18.43 -28.57
N LEU A 24 -18.58 -18.46 -28.38
CA LEU A 24 -17.90 -17.79 -27.27
C LEU A 24 -18.18 -16.28 -27.28
N CYS A 25 -17.99 -15.61 -28.43
CA CYS A 25 -18.24 -14.18 -28.59
C CYS A 25 -19.71 -13.83 -28.30
N GLN A 26 -20.67 -14.57 -28.90
CA GLN A 26 -22.10 -14.34 -28.67
C GLN A 26 -22.49 -14.53 -27.20
N THR A 27 -21.94 -15.56 -26.56
CA THR A 27 -22.19 -15.84 -25.14
C THR A 27 -21.67 -14.71 -24.27
N LEU A 28 -20.43 -14.28 -24.46
CA LEU A 28 -19.81 -13.18 -23.72
C LEU A 28 -20.55 -11.86 -23.93
N VAL A 29 -20.92 -11.52 -25.17
CA VAL A 29 -21.71 -10.32 -25.48
C VAL A 29 -23.08 -10.38 -24.80
N GLY A 30 -23.75 -11.54 -24.82
CA GLY A 30 -25.01 -11.75 -24.12
C GLY A 30 -24.90 -11.63 -22.59
N MET A 31 -23.70 -11.85 -22.04
CA MET A 31 -23.38 -11.63 -20.63
C MET A 31 -22.93 -10.20 -20.31
N GLY A 32 -22.88 -9.30 -21.30
CA GLY A 32 -22.50 -7.90 -21.12
C GLY A 32 -21.01 -7.58 -21.28
N PHE A 33 -20.22 -8.52 -21.81
CA PHE A 33 -18.80 -8.30 -22.10
C PHE A 33 -18.59 -7.68 -23.50
N PHE A 34 -17.51 -6.91 -23.65
CA PHE A 34 -16.97 -6.54 -24.94
C PHE A 34 -15.97 -7.61 -25.38
N ALA A 35 -16.44 -8.56 -26.19
CA ALA A 35 -15.60 -9.61 -26.75
C ALA A 35 -14.92 -9.14 -28.03
N TRP A 36 -13.59 -9.24 -28.08
CA TRP A 36 -12.81 -8.90 -29.27
C TRP A 36 -11.69 -9.92 -29.49
N GLY A 37 -11.36 -10.24 -30.74
CA GLY A 37 -10.25 -11.13 -31.07
C GLY A 37 -10.01 -11.18 -32.57
N LEU A 38 -8.77 -11.44 -32.98
CA LEU A 38 -8.40 -11.53 -34.40
C LEU A 38 -8.79 -12.89 -34.99
N GLU A 39 -9.44 -12.88 -36.15
CA GLU A 39 -9.78 -14.10 -36.90
C GLU A 39 -8.59 -14.63 -37.68
N GLN A 40 -7.79 -13.72 -38.27
CA GLN A 40 -6.57 -14.05 -38.99
C GLN A 40 -5.37 -13.34 -38.34
N LYS A 41 -4.30 -14.08 -38.10
CA LYS A 41 -3.08 -13.61 -37.43
C LYS A 41 -1.94 -13.54 -38.43
N THR A 42 -1.34 -12.36 -38.49
CA THR A 42 -0.23 -12.02 -39.40
C THR A 42 0.81 -11.20 -38.66
N PRO A 43 2.01 -11.00 -39.23
CA PRO A 43 3.01 -10.10 -38.64
C PRO A 43 2.45 -8.68 -38.40
N LEU A 44 1.60 -8.19 -39.30
CA LEU A 44 0.99 -6.86 -39.20
C LEU A 44 -0.05 -6.78 -38.08
N SER A 45 -0.83 -7.83 -37.86
CA SER A 45 -1.87 -7.85 -36.83
C SER A 45 -1.31 -8.01 -35.41
N THR A 46 -0.05 -8.41 -35.26
CA THR A 46 0.58 -8.64 -33.94
C THR A 46 0.63 -7.36 -33.10
N ALA A 47 0.93 -6.21 -33.72
CA ALA A 47 0.93 -4.93 -33.00
C ALA A 47 -0.46 -4.54 -32.50
N LEU A 48 -1.50 -4.83 -33.31
CA LEU A 48 -2.89 -4.60 -32.93
C LEU A 48 -3.32 -5.53 -31.78
N ALA A 49 -2.96 -6.81 -31.85
CA ALA A 49 -3.24 -7.77 -30.78
C ALA A 49 -2.65 -7.32 -29.44
N ARG A 50 -1.37 -6.90 -29.43
CA ARG A 50 -0.69 -6.41 -28.21
C ARG A 50 -1.40 -5.21 -27.60
N ARG A 51 -1.78 -4.22 -28.41
CA ARG A 51 -2.54 -3.06 -27.92
C ARG A 51 -3.88 -3.47 -27.30
N GLN A 52 -4.57 -4.42 -27.92
CA GLN A 52 -5.85 -4.90 -27.40
C GLN A 52 -5.69 -5.72 -26.12
N ILE A 53 -4.58 -6.45 -25.97
CA ILE A 53 -4.24 -7.12 -24.70
C ILE A 53 -3.94 -6.07 -23.61
N ASP A 54 -3.22 -5.00 -23.92
CA ASP A 54 -2.96 -3.91 -22.96
C ASP A 54 -4.26 -3.29 -22.44
N ASP A 55 -5.24 -3.09 -23.32
CA ASP A 55 -6.52 -2.42 -22.99
C ASP A 55 -7.58 -3.36 -22.37
N CYS A 56 -7.44 -4.69 -22.49
CA CYS A 56 -8.45 -5.63 -22.00
C CYS A 56 -8.41 -5.86 -20.49
N ASP A 57 -9.55 -6.24 -19.91
CA ASP A 57 -9.68 -6.66 -18.51
C ASP A 57 -9.30 -8.14 -18.32
N TYR A 58 -9.61 -8.99 -19.32
CA TYR A 58 -9.35 -10.44 -19.29
C TYR A 58 -8.85 -10.93 -20.64
N VAL A 59 -8.01 -11.96 -20.62
CA VAL A 59 -7.57 -12.70 -21.81
C VAL A 59 -8.19 -14.09 -21.79
N ILE A 60 -8.91 -14.44 -22.84
CA ILE A 60 -9.43 -15.79 -23.05
C ILE A 60 -8.63 -16.47 -24.15
N MET A 61 -8.08 -17.64 -23.82
CA MET A 61 -7.38 -18.52 -24.76
C MET A 61 -8.31 -19.69 -25.11
N LEU A 62 -8.66 -19.84 -26.38
CA LEU A 62 -9.52 -20.92 -26.87
C LEU A 62 -8.70 -21.86 -27.76
N LEU A 63 -8.31 -23.02 -27.21
CA LEU A 63 -7.48 -24.00 -27.92
C LEU A 63 -8.31 -25.15 -28.46
N GLY A 64 -8.16 -25.40 -29.75
CA GLY A 64 -8.72 -26.53 -30.49
C GLY A 64 -7.73 -27.67 -30.66
N SER A 65 -7.46 -28.00 -31.92
CA SER A 65 -6.68 -29.18 -32.32
C SER A 65 -5.34 -28.84 -33.01
N HIS A 66 -5.17 -27.61 -33.50
CA HIS A 66 -4.00 -27.19 -34.26
C HIS A 66 -3.13 -26.20 -33.48
N TYR A 67 -1.86 -26.07 -33.88
CA TYR A 67 -0.98 -25.06 -33.29
C TYR A 67 -1.30 -23.64 -33.78
N GLY A 68 -1.78 -23.54 -35.01
CA GLY A 68 -2.18 -22.27 -35.63
C GLY A 68 -1.15 -21.61 -36.52
N GLU A 69 -1.50 -20.40 -36.93
CA GLU A 69 -0.62 -19.53 -37.72
C GLU A 69 0.65 -19.22 -36.93
N GLN A 70 1.79 -19.51 -37.56
CA GLN A 70 3.12 -19.33 -36.98
C GLN A 70 3.76 -18.03 -37.47
N SER A 71 4.55 -17.41 -36.60
CA SER A 71 5.44 -16.32 -36.98
C SER A 71 6.63 -16.84 -37.80
N MET A 72 7.46 -15.92 -38.29
CA MET A 72 8.72 -16.26 -38.97
C MET A 72 9.69 -17.08 -38.11
N SER A 73 9.57 -17.06 -36.78
CA SER A 73 10.37 -17.89 -35.88
C SER A 73 9.76 -19.28 -35.64
N GLY A 74 8.61 -19.58 -36.24
CA GLY A 74 7.90 -20.84 -36.07
C GLY A 74 7.17 -20.99 -34.73
N VAL A 75 6.95 -19.89 -34.00
CA VAL A 75 6.13 -19.85 -32.77
C VAL A 75 4.72 -19.38 -33.15
N SER A 76 3.69 -20.05 -32.63
CA SER A 76 2.29 -19.68 -32.89
C SER A 76 2.01 -18.26 -32.39
N TYR A 77 1.25 -17.48 -33.15
CA TYR A 77 0.80 -16.16 -32.72
C TYR A 77 -0.01 -16.23 -31.41
N MET A 78 -0.80 -17.29 -31.22
CA MET A 78 -1.52 -17.54 -29.96
C MET A 78 -0.55 -17.69 -28.78
N GLN A 79 0.54 -18.43 -28.96
CA GLN A 79 1.55 -18.58 -27.91
C GLN A 79 2.28 -17.26 -27.63
N LEU A 80 2.56 -16.45 -28.66
CA LEU A 80 3.13 -15.11 -28.48
C LEU A 80 2.17 -14.18 -27.73
N GLU A 81 0.87 -14.26 -28.02
CA GLU A 81 -0.18 -13.52 -27.32
C GLU A 81 -0.29 -13.95 -25.85
N TYR A 82 -0.21 -15.26 -25.55
CA TYR A 82 -0.13 -15.78 -24.19
C TYR A 82 1.06 -15.22 -23.42
N ILE A 83 2.27 -15.34 -23.98
CA ILE A 83 3.50 -14.83 -23.35
C ILE A 83 3.37 -13.33 -23.08
N TYR A 84 2.79 -12.58 -24.02
CA TYR A 84 2.57 -11.15 -23.85
C TYR A 84 1.56 -10.84 -22.74
N ALA A 85 0.42 -11.54 -22.69
CA ALA A 85 -0.59 -11.39 -21.65
C ALA A 85 -0.02 -11.68 -20.25
N VAL A 86 0.79 -12.74 -20.12
CA VAL A 86 1.51 -13.07 -18.87
C VAL A 86 2.43 -11.93 -18.47
N SER A 87 3.21 -11.37 -19.42
CA SER A 87 4.11 -10.24 -19.14
C SER A 87 3.40 -8.94 -18.72
N LYS A 88 2.08 -8.87 -18.90
CA LYS A 88 1.21 -7.75 -18.54
C LYS A 88 0.34 -8.03 -17.32
N ASP A 89 0.59 -9.14 -16.64
CA ASP A 89 -0.17 -9.61 -15.48
C ASP A 89 -1.68 -9.63 -15.73
N LYS A 90 -2.09 -9.97 -16.96
CA LYS A 90 -3.51 -10.06 -17.31
C LYS A 90 -4.10 -11.35 -16.76
N PRO A 91 -5.32 -11.33 -16.19
CA PRO A 91 -6.03 -12.55 -15.85
C PRO A 91 -6.30 -13.37 -17.11
N ILE A 92 -5.75 -14.58 -17.17
CA ILE A 92 -5.86 -15.50 -18.31
C ILE A 92 -6.81 -16.64 -17.96
N ILE A 93 -7.78 -16.88 -18.84
CA ILE A 93 -8.75 -17.97 -18.74
C ILE A 93 -8.60 -18.83 -19.99
N VAL A 94 -8.40 -20.13 -19.81
CA VAL A 94 -8.17 -21.05 -20.92
C VAL A 94 -9.37 -21.97 -21.08
N PHE A 95 -9.93 -22.03 -22.28
CA PHE A 95 -10.85 -23.08 -22.71
C PHE A 95 -10.09 -24.05 -23.62
N LEU A 96 -9.94 -25.29 -23.16
CA LEU A 96 -9.25 -26.36 -23.89
C LEU A 96 -10.24 -27.36 -24.48
N HIS A 97 -10.03 -27.73 -25.74
CA HIS A 97 -10.69 -28.91 -26.27
C HIS A 97 -10.24 -30.15 -25.50
N SER A 98 -11.20 -30.95 -25.03
CA SER A 98 -10.95 -32.11 -24.17
C SER A 98 -10.21 -33.22 -24.92
N ASP A 99 -10.51 -33.37 -26.21
CA ASP A 99 -9.92 -34.37 -27.09
C ASP A 99 -9.53 -33.74 -28.43
N PRO A 100 -8.34 -33.12 -28.55
CA PRO A 100 -7.93 -32.45 -29.77
C PRO A 100 -7.79 -33.42 -30.96
N GLU A 101 -7.54 -34.70 -30.72
CA GLU A 101 -7.34 -35.71 -31.77
C GLU A 101 -8.64 -36.17 -32.42
N SER A 102 -9.79 -35.96 -31.76
CA SER A 102 -11.11 -36.28 -32.31
C SER A 102 -11.41 -35.65 -33.68
N ARG A 103 -10.68 -34.60 -34.06
CA ARG A 103 -10.84 -33.87 -35.33
C ARG A 103 -9.77 -34.19 -36.37
N ARG A 104 -8.87 -35.15 -36.08
CA ARG A 104 -7.73 -35.48 -36.93
C ARG A 104 -8.12 -35.82 -38.37
N ASP A 105 -9.25 -36.51 -38.55
CA ASP A 105 -9.72 -36.92 -39.89
C ASP A 105 -10.49 -35.81 -40.62
N LEU A 106 -10.90 -34.76 -39.90
CA LEU A 106 -11.69 -33.63 -40.45
C LEU A 106 -10.80 -32.44 -40.82
N LEU A 107 -9.59 -32.37 -40.27
CA LEU A 107 -8.69 -31.24 -40.41
C LEU A 107 -7.43 -31.63 -41.20
N PRO A 108 -6.81 -30.69 -41.94
CA PRO A 108 -5.54 -30.95 -42.61
C PRO A 108 -4.45 -31.33 -41.60
N LYS A 109 -3.70 -32.40 -41.88
CA LYS A 109 -2.60 -32.85 -41.01
C LYS A 109 -1.49 -31.80 -40.97
N GLU A 110 -1.23 -31.23 -39.80
CA GLU A 110 -0.05 -30.40 -39.55
C GLU A 110 1.26 -31.25 -39.58
N PRO A 111 2.41 -30.67 -39.96
CA PRO A 111 3.69 -31.36 -39.87
C PRO A 111 3.98 -31.83 -38.44
N ASP A 112 4.63 -32.99 -38.28
CA ASP A 112 4.85 -33.60 -36.95
C ASP A 112 5.57 -32.63 -35.98
N ILE A 113 6.54 -31.84 -36.48
CA ILE A 113 7.24 -30.79 -35.70
C ILE A 113 6.28 -29.73 -35.15
N VAL A 114 5.23 -29.39 -35.89
CA VAL A 114 4.21 -28.41 -35.46
C VAL A 114 3.30 -29.01 -34.40
N GLN A 115 2.93 -30.28 -34.56
CA GLN A 115 2.12 -31.02 -33.58
C GLN A 115 2.87 -31.16 -32.24
N GLU A 116 4.18 -31.44 -32.28
CA GLU A 116 5.02 -31.45 -31.08
C GLU A 116 5.01 -30.11 -30.34
N LYS A 117 5.12 -28.99 -31.08
CA LYS A 117 5.01 -27.64 -30.51
C LYS A 117 3.62 -27.37 -29.92
N PHE A 118 2.55 -27.82 -30.57
CA PHE A 118 1.20 -27.73 -30.03
C PHE A 118 1.06 -28.47 -28.70
N HIS A 119 1.51 -29.73 -28.64
CA HIS A 119 1.46 -30.51 -27.40
C HIS A 119 2.34 -29.90 -26.30
N ALA A 120 3.51 -29.35 -26.66
CA ALA A 120 4.37 -28.64 -25.71
C ALA A 120 3.67 -27.39 -25.14
N PHE A 121 3.06 -26.57 -26.00
CA PHE A 121 2.33 -25.38 -25.55
C PHE A 121 1.11 -25.74 -24.70
N ARG A 122 0.35 -26.79 -25.08
CA ARG A 122 -0.76 -27.30 -24.28
C ARG A 122 -0.29 -27.76 -22.88
N LYS A 123 0.88 -28.40 -22.78
CA LYS A 123 1.47 -28.77 -21.48
C LYS A 123 1.84 -27.55 -20.65
N ILE A 124 2.42 -26.51 -21.26
CA ILE A 124 2.73 -25.23 -20.58
C ILE A 124 1.46 -24.65 -19.97
N LEU A 125 0.38 -24.52 -20.75
CA LEU A 125 -0.89 -23.98 -20.24
C LEU A 125 -1.41 -24.79 -19.06
N LEU A 126 -1.38 -26.12 -19.15
CA LEU A 126 -1.81 -27.03 -18.08
C LEU A 126 -0.99 -26.91 -16.79
N GLN A 127 0.25 -26.46 -16.88
CA GLN A 127 1.16 -26.32 -15.73
C GLN A 127 1.10 -24.93 -15.12
N GLU A 128 0.97 -23.90 -15.96
CA GLU A 128 1.14 -22.51 -15.54
C GLU A 128 -0.17 -21.76 -15.33
N VAL A 129 -1.27 -22.17 -15.99
CA VAL A 129 -2.55 -21.45 -15.90
C VAL A 129 -3.46 -22.08 -14.84
N GLU A 130 -3.95 -21.24 -13.93
CA GLU A 130 -4.84 -21.68 -12.84
C GLU A 130 -6.27 -21.99 -13.33
N HIS A 131 -6.79 -21.22 -14.28
CA HIS A 131 -8.19 -21.29 -14.73
C HIS A 131 -8.32 -21.95 -16.10
N ILE A 132 -8.41 -23.27 -16.08
CA ILE A 132 -8.55 -24.10 -17.27
C ILE A 132 -9.90 -24.81 -17.24
N PHE A 133 -10.66 -24.61 -18.31
CA PHE A 133 -11.96 -25.22 -18.50
C PHE A 133 -11.97 -26.05 -19.78
N TYR A 134 -12.66 -27.18 -19.75
CA TYR A 134 -12.70 -28.10 -20.87
C TYR A 134 -14.03 -28.02 -21.61
N PHE A 135 -13.98 -28.30 -22.91
CA PHE A 135 -15.18 -28.47 -23.74
C PHE A 135 -14.93 -29.55 -24.81
N ARG A 136 -16.00 -30.14 -25.34
CA ARG A 136 -15.94 -31.10 -26.47
C ARG A 136 -16.69 -30.59 -27.70
N ASN A 137 -17.64 -29.68 -27.50
CA ASN A 137 -18.46 -29.10 -28.57
C ASN A 137 -18.89 -27.68 -28.19
N THR A 138 -19.49 -26.97 -29.15
CA THR A 138 -19.92 -25.58 -29.00
C THR A 138 -20.96 -25.37 -27.90
N ARG A 139 -21.89 -26.31 -27.72
CA ARG A 139 -22.91 -26.24 -26.65
C ARG A 139 -22.30 -26.35 -25.27
N GLU A 140 -21.36 -27.28 -25.10
CA GLU A 140 -20.60 -27.42 -23.85
C GLU A 140 -19.75 -26.18 -23.59
N LEU A 141 -19.10 -25.62 -24.62
CA LEU A 141 -18.34 -24.38 -24.50
C LEU A 141 -19.24 -23.23 -23.99
N GLU A 142 -20.42 -23.04 -24.57
CA GLU A 142 -21.37 -22.02 -24.09
C GLU A 142 -21.71 -22.20 -22.60
N LEU A 143 -22.09 -23.41 -22.20
CA LEU A 143 -22.46 -23.71 -20.82
C LEU A 143 -21.29 -23.45 -19.86
N THR A 144 -20.11 -23.94 -20.22
CA THR A 144 -18.88 -23.77 -19.44
C THR A 144 -18.51 -22.29 -19.30
N VAL A 145 -18.65 -21.48 -20.36
CA VAL A 145 -18.41 -20.03 -20.30
C VAL A 145 -19.40 -19.37 -19.33
N ARG A 146 -20.70 -19.64 -19.46
CA ARG A 146 -21.74 -19.04 -18.60
C ARG A 146 -21.54 -19.38 -17.13
N MET A 147 -21.17 -20.62 -16.82
CA MET A 147 -20.98 -21.08 -15.44
C MET A 147 -19.73 -20.48 -14.79
N ASN A 148 -18.65 -20.30 -15.55
CA ASN A 148 -17.35 -19.96 -14.97
C ASN A 148 -17.03 -18.47 -15.02
N MET A 149 -17.45 -17.74 -16.05
CA MET A 149 -17.11 -16.32 -16.20
C MET A 149 -17.63 -15.46 -15.04
N SER A 150 -18.82 -15.75 -14.51
CA SER A 150 -19.34 -15.04 -13.32
C SER A 150 -18.45 -15.23 -12.09
N ASN A 151 -17.88 -16.42 -11.89
CA ASN A 151 -16.94 -16.69 -10.81
C ASN A 151 -15.59 -16.00 -11.04
N MET A 152 -15.15 -15.87 -12.30
CA MET A 152 -13.92 -15.18 -12.65
C MET A 152 -13.97 -13.69 -12.28
N LEU A 153 -15.12 -13.04 -12.50
CA LEU A 153 -15.31 -11.63 -12.09
C LEU A 153 -15.14 -11.40 -10.58
N ILE A 154 -15.51 -12.40 -9.77
CA ILE A 154 -15.39 -12.34 -8.30
C ILE A 154 -13.93 -12.58 -7.88
N ARG A 155 -13.26 -13.57 -8.47
CA ARG A 155 -11.87 -13.92 -8.15
C ARG A 155 -10.86 -12.90 -8.63
N TYR A 156 -11.10 -12.33 -9.82
CA TYR A 156 -10.21 -11.37 -10.48
C TYR A 156 -10.94 -10.06 -10.76
N PRO A 157 -11.19 -9.23 -9.74
CA PRO A 157 -11.91 -7.98 -9.93
C PRO A 157 -11.12 -7.00 -10.80
N ALA A 158 -11.59 -6.77 -12.01
CA ALA A 158 -11.05 -5.77 -12.92
C ALA A 158 -11.77 -4.41 -12.83
N TRP A 159 -11.14 -3.36 -13.36
CA TRP A 159 -11.73 -2.02 -13.41
C TRP A 159 -13.00 -2.00 -14.23
N GLY A 160 -12.97 -2.57 -15.44
CA GLY A 160 -14.09 -2.58 -16.37
C GLY A 160 -14.47 -1.19 -16.89
N TRP A 161 -15.46 -1.20 -17.76
CA TRP A 161 -16.04 -0.05 -18.42
C TRP A 161 -17.41 0.28 -17.84
N VAL A 162 -17.56 1.52 -17.41
CA VAL A 162 -18.85 2.07 -16.99
C VAL A 162 -19.25 3.13 -17.99
N ARG A 163 -20.46 3.03 -18.53
CA ARG A 163 -20.97 4.08 -19.41
C ARG A 163 -21.06 5.39 -18.61
N PRO A 164 -20.42 6.49 -19.06
CA PRO A 164 -20.49 7.76 -18.36
C PRO A 164 -21.96 8.18 -18.25
N GLN A 165 -22.46 8.24 -17.02
CA GLN A 165 -23.75 8.82 -16.68
C GLN A 165 -23.47 10.00 -15.77
N ASN A 166 -24.08 11.16 -16.05
CA ASN A 166 -24.02 12.32 -15.17
C ASN A 166 -22.58 12.82 -14.86
N THR A 167 -21.60 12.51 -15.72
CA THR A 167 -20.18 12.87 -15.53
C THR A 167 -19.99 14.37 -15.28
N GLN A 168 -20.76 15.21 -15.97
CA GLN A 168 -20.71 16.65 -15.77
C GLN A 168 -21.16 17.06 -14.37
N THR A 169 -22.24 16.48 -13.84
CA THR A 169 -22.71 16.80 -12.48
C THR A 169 -21.74 16.33 -11.41
N LEU A 170 -21.14 15.14 -11.58
CA LEU A 170 -20.11 14.63 -10.68
C LEU A 170 -18.85 15.50 -10.71
N ASN A 171 -18.42 15.93 -11.90
CA ASN A 171 -17.29 16.84 -12.04
C ASN A 171 -17.55 18.21 -11.38
N ASN A 172 -18.77 18.74 -11.54
CA ASN A 172 -19.19 19.99 -10.91
C ASN A 172 -19.20 19.84 -9.37
N GLU A 173 -19.68 18.71 -8.84
CA GLU A 173 -19.68 18.43 -7.40
C GLU A 173 -18.25 18.28 -6.86
N ILE A 174 -17.38 17.56 -7.58
CA ILE A 174 -15.96 17.44 -7.25
C ILE A 174 -15.30 18.82 -7.21
N ALA A 175 -15.58 19.69 -8.18
CA ALA A 175 -15.06 21.05 -8.21
C ALA A 175 -15.55 21.87 -7.00
N ALA A 176 -16.85 21.82 -6.69
CA ALA A 176 -17.44 22.51 -5.55
C ALA A 176 -16.87 22.01 -4.21
N LEU A 177 -16.67 20.69 -4.08
CA LEU A 177 -16.05 20.09 -2.88
C LEU A 177 -14.59 20.51 -2.72
N LYS A 178 -13.81 20.54 -3.81
CA LYS A 178 -12.43 21.03 -3.79
C LYS A 178 -12.35 22.50 -3.39
N GLU A 179 -13.25 23.33 -3.89
CA GLU A 179 -13.32 24.74 -3.50
C GLU A 179 -13.70 24.89 -2.03
N LYS A 180 -14.66 24.10 -1.53
CA LYS A 180 -15.05 24.08 -0.12
C LYS A 180 -13.90 23.65 0.79
N ILE A 181 -13.14 22.61 0.42
CA ILE A 181 -11.95 22.17 1.15
C ILE A 181 -10.93 23.31 1.22
N LYS A 182 -10.60 23.93 0.09
CA LYS A 182 -9.68 25.07 0.04
C LYS A 182 -10.16 26.23 0.91
N GLY A 183 -11.47 26.51 0.92
CA GLY A 183 -12.08 27.54 1.77
C GLY A 183 -11.97 27.21 3.25
N LEU A 184 -12.25 25.96 3.64
CA LEU A 184 -12.14 25.50 5.03
C LEU A 184 -10.68 25.47 5.52
N GLU A 185 -9.74 25.04 4.69
CA GLU A 185 -8.31 25.11 4.98
C GLU A 185 -7.84 26.55 5.19
N ALA A 186 -8.30 27.48 4.34
CA ALA A 186 -8.01 28.90 4.53
C ALA A 186 -8.65 29.48 5.79
N GLN A 187 -9.85 29.03 6.18
CA GLN A 187 -10.48 29.41 7.44
C GLN A 187 -9.74 28.85 8.66
N LEU A 188 -9.26 27.61 8.58
CA LEU A 188 -8.41 27.01 9.60
C LEU A 188 -7.08 27.75 9.73
N ALA A 189 -6.48 28.17 8.61
CA ALA A 189 -5.26 28.98 8.62
C ALA A 189 -5.47 30.40 9.16
N LYS A 190 -6.67 30.98 8.96
CA LYS A 190 -7.04 32.32 9.46
C LYS A 190 -7.52 32.33 10.90
N LYS A 191 -8.06 31.22 11.42
CA LYS A 191 -8.26 31.04 12.86
C LYS A 191 -6.88 31.05 13.49
N ALA A 192 -6.52 32.17 14.12
CA ALA A 192 -5.38 32.20 15.01
C ALA A 192 -5.49 31.02 15.98
N PRO A 193 -4.39 30.27 16.23
CA PRO A 193 -4.41 29.26 17.27
C PRO A 193 -4.95 29.95 18.54
N ASP A 194 -5.95 29.33 19.16
CA ASP A 194 -6.59 29.87 20.36
C ASP A 194 -5.49 30.32 21.34
N PRO A 195 -5.45 31.59 21.77
CA PRO A 195 -4.38 32.10 22.64
C PRO A 195 -4.20 31.28 23.92
N LEU A 196 -5.25 30.55 24.34
CA LEU A 196 -5.23 29.64 25.49
C LEU A 196 -4.65 28.24 25.17
N LEU A 197 -4.51 27.89 23.89
CA LEU A 197 -3.92 26.65 23.37
C LEU A 197 -2.62 26.88 22.56
N SER A 198 -2.27 28.14 22.28
CA SER A 198 -1.05 28.51 21.59
C SER A 198 0.11 28.49 22.57
N TYR A 199 1.01 27.53 22.43
CA TYR A 199 2.27 27.55 23.15
C TYR A 199 3.24 28.49 22.39
N PRO A 200 4.13 29.19 23.10
CA PRO A 200 5.13 30.03 22.45
C PRO A 200 5.95 29.18 21.46
N LYS A 201 6.28 29.73 20.29
CA LYS A 201 7.23 29.06 19.39
C LYS A 201 8.60 29.08 20.06
N ILE A 202 9.09 27.90 20.41
CA ILE A 202 10.41 27.73 21.03
C ILE A 202 11.47 27.38 19.99
N THR A 203 12.71 27.78 20.27
CA THR A 203 13.93 27.31 19.63
C THR A 203 14.60 26.25 20.52
N SER A 204 15.43 25.38 19.94
CA SER A 204 16.13 24.33 20.71
C SER A 204 17.04 24.88 21.82
N GLN A 205 17.49 26.13 21.71
CA GLN A 205 18.36 26.80 22.68
C GLN A 205 17.58 27.50 23.81
N ASP A 206 16.27 27.64 23.69
CA ASP A 206 15.48 28.32 24.72
C ASP A 206 15.53 27.51 26.02
N THR A 207 15.58 28.23 27.14
CA THR A 207 15.63 27.65 28.48
C THR A 207 14.22 27.44 29.03
N PHE A 208 14.07 26.35 29.78
CA PHE A 208 12.85 25.92 30.43
C PHE A 208 13.14 25.62 31.89
N GLU A 209 12.33 26.19 32.79
CA GLU A 209 12.39 25.90 34.21
C GLU A 209 11.51 24.69 34.55
N CYS A 210 12.16 23.60 34.94
CA CYS A 210 11.52 22.35 35.31
C CYS A 210 11.36 22.28 36.83
N GLU A 211 10.13 22.38 37.32
CA GLU A 211 9.80 22.12 38.73
C GLU A 211 9.62 20.62 38.98
N TYR A 212 10.28 20.11 40.02
CA TYR A 212 10.21 18.71 40.42
C TYR A 212 10.36 18.54 41.93
N GLN A 213 9.97 17.37 42.42
CA GLN A 213 10.07 16.98 43.82
C GLN A 213 11.05 15.83 43.95
N LEU A 214 11.87 15.80 44.99
CA LEU A 214 12.76 14.67 45.28
C LEU A 214 12.85 14.42 46.79
N HIS A 215 13.26 13.21 47.17
CA HIS A 215 13.63 12.90 48.56
C HIS A 215 15.14 13.00 48.71
N ALA A 216 15.62 13.95 49.52
CA ALA A 216 17.01 14.08 49.89
C ALA A 216 17.27 13.37 51.22
N TYR A 217 18.30 12.53 51.28
CA TYR A 217 18.67 11.78 52.47
C TYR A 217 19.86 12.43 53.19
N GLN A 218 19.73 12.57 54.51
CA GLN A 218 20.78 13.04 55.39
C GLN A 218 20.69 12.29 56.73
N ASP A 219 21.80 11.72 57.19
CA ASP A 219 21.94 11.12 58.52
C ASP A 219 20.80 10.11 58.87
N GLY A 220 20.36 9.32 57.89
CA GLY A 220 19.28 8.32 58.04
C GLY A 220 17.85 8.85 57.94
N ASN A 221 17.65 10.17 57.89
CA ASN A 221 16.37 10.81 57.64
C ASN A 221 16.25 11.25 56.17
N PHE A 222 15.00 11.38 55.68
CA PHE A 222 14.74 12.00 54.39
C PHE A 222 13.93 13.28 54.56
N LYS A 223 14.18 14.23 53.67
CA LYS A 223 13.36 15.44 53.52
C LYS A 223 12.91 15.54 52.07
N GLU A 224 11.63 15.80 51.89
CA GLU A 224 11.07 16.10 50.57
C GLU A 224 11.42 17.55 50.20
N LEU A 225 12.08 17.72 49.06
CA LEU A 225 12.49 19.02 48.55
C LEU A 225 11.74 19.31 47.24
N LYS A 226 11.23 20.53 47.12
CA LYS A 226 10.72 21.08 45.86
C LYS A 226 11.83 21.91 45.24
N LEU A 227 12.33 21.46 44.10
CA LEU A 227 13.45 22.08 43.40
C LEU A 227 12.98 22.55 42.02
N SER A 228 13.62 23.60 41.52
CA SER A 228 13.49 24.02 40.14
C SER A 228 14.86 23.93 39.46
N ARG A 229 14.85 23.49 38.20
CA ARG A 229 16.06 23.38 37.40
C ARG A 229 15.86 24.00 36.03
N GLN A 230 16.77 24.87 35.64
CA GLN A 230 16.82 25.38 34.28
C GLN A 230 17.55 24.38 33.37
N MET A 231 16.91 24.06 32.25
CA MET A 231 17.44 23.18 31.19
C MET A 231 17.07 23.75 29.83
N THR A 232 17.84 23.46 28.79
CA THR A 232 17.43 23.84 27.43
C THR A 232 16.47 22.79 26.86
N TRP A 233 15.66 23.18 25.88
CA TRP A 233 14.82 22.21 25.15
C TRP A 233 15.64 21.13 24.45
N LEU A 234 16.87 21.46 24.04
CA LEU A 234 17.82 20.50 23.48
C LEU A 234 18.23 19.44 24.51
N ASP A 235 18.46 19.82 25.77
CA ASP A 235 18.76 18.86 26.85
C ASP A 235 17.58 17.90 27.06
N ILE A 236 16.35 18.43 27.04
CA ILE A 236 15.13 17.61 27.14
C ILE A 236 15.03 16.61 25.99
N LEU A 237 15.27 17.06 24.75
CA LEU A 237 15.27 16.19 23.57
C LEU A 237 16.31 15.06 23.71
N GLN A 238 17.51 15.36 24.21
CA GLN A 238 18.56 14.36 24.42
C GLN A 238 18.15 13.30 25.45
N VAL A 239 17.55 13.73 26.56
CA VAL A 239 17.09 12.81 27.61
C VAL A 239 16.06 11.83 27.06
N LEU A 240 15.16 12.30 26.19
CA LEU A 240 14.08 11.52 25.60
C LEU A 240 14.49 10.70 24.37
N TYR A 241 15.54 11.10 23.65
CA TYR A 241 15.95 10.49 22.39
C TYR A 241 16.14 8.97 22.49
N ASN A 242 16.87 8.50 23.51
CA ASN A 242 17.19 7.08 23.67
C ASN A 242 15.94 6.20 23.81
N VAL A 243 14.83 6.78 24.28
CA VAL A 243 13.59 6.05 24.57
C VAL A 243 12.60 6.10 23.41
N PHE A 244 12.55 7.23 22.69
CA PHE A 244 11.58 7.46 21.61
C PHE A 244 12.20 7.37 20.21
N LYS A 245 13.39 6.78 20.09
CA LYS A 245 13.98 6.36 18.80
C LYS A 245 13.03 5.40 18.05
N ASN A 246 12.40 4.49 18.80
CA ASN A 246 11.35 3.61 18.33
C ASN A 246 9.99 4.06 18.90
N PRO A 247 8.85 3.64 18.31
CA PRO A 247 7.53 3.93 18.85
C PRO A 247 7.37 3.39 20.27
N THR A 248 7.25 4.28 21.25
CA THR A 248 7.24 3.94 22.69
C THR A 248 6.01 4.53 23.39
N PRO A 249 5.42 3.83 24.39
CA PRO A 249 4.24 4.33 25.10
C PRO A 249 4.48 5.65 25.85
N GLU A 250 3.41 6.44 25.98
CA GLU A 250 3.45 7.77 26.60
C GLU A 250 3.95 7.81 28.06
N GLU A 251 3.79 6.74 28.83
CA GLU A 251 4.24 6.66 30.23
C GLU A 251 5.76 6.83 30.38
N TYR A 252 6.51 6.49 29.32
CA TYR A 252 7.96 6.60 29.31
C TYR A 252 8.49 8.04 29.34
N PHE A 253 7.65 9.05 29.04
CA PHE A 253 8.03 10.45 29.24
C PHE A 253 8.31 10.75 30.71
N SER A 254 7.41 10.36 31.61
CA SER A 254 7.59 10.56 33.05
C SER A 254 8.74 9.72 33.59
N ILE A 255 8.85 8.45 33.17
CA ILE A 255 9.90 7.54 33.64
C ILE A 255 11.28 8.13 33.32
N ARG A 256 11.52 8.46 32.04
CA ARG A 256 12.86 8.87 31.60
C ARG A 256 13.28 10.22 32.17
N ILE A 257 12.34 11.17 32.29
CA ILE A 257 12.62 12.48 32.89
C ILE A 257 12.90 12.33 34.39
N ASN A 258 12.13 11.50 35.11
CA ASN A 258 12.36 11.24 36.52
C ASN A 258 13.70 10.56 36.78
N ASP A 259 14.09 9.59 35.95
CA ASP A 259 15.41 8.95 36.02
C ASP A 259 16.54 9.98 35.86
N TYR A 260 16.44 10.82 34.84
CA TYR A 260 17.41 11.90 34.63
C TYR A 260 17.50 12.86 35.82
N LEU A 261 16.36 13.26 36.40
CA LEU A 261 16.31 14.11 37.59
C LEU A 261 16.83 13.41 38.85
N ASN A 262 16.70 12.09 38.97
CA ASN A 262 17.33 11.32 40.07
C ASN A 262 18.86 11.29 39.91
N GLU A 263 19.37 11.05 38.70
CA GLU A 263 20.81 10.99 38.42
C GLU A 263 21.53 12.32 38.68
N THR A 264 20.84 13.43 38.44
CA THR A 264 21.44 14.78 38.45
C THR A 264 21.00 15.65 39.64
N GLY A 265 19.90 15.30 40.31
CA GLY A 265 19.28 16.10 41.37
C GLY A 265 20.08 16.17 42.68
N LEU A 266 21.14 15.37 42.85
CA LEU A 266 22.02 15.46 44.02
C LEU A 266 22.65 16.86 44.15
N LYS A 267 23.11 17.43 43.02
CA LYS A 267 23.73 18.76 42.99
C LYS A 267 22.72 19.85 43.38
N ASP A 268 21.49 19.72 42.88
CA ASP A 268 20.41 20.65 43.18
C ASP A 268 19.98 20.54 44.66
N ALA A 269 19.92 19.32 45.20
CA ALA A 269 19.61 19.07 46.60
C ALA A 269 20.67 19.64 47.54
N GLN A 270 21.95 19.56 47.18
CA GLN A 270 23.07 20.07 47.98
C GLN A 270 23.04 21.60 48.14
N LEU A 271 22.40 22.34 47.22
CA LEU A 271 22.21 23.78 47.36
C LEU A 271 21.27 24.15 48.52
N GLN A 272 20.27 23.32 48.82
CA GLN A 272 19.34 23.53 49.94
C GLN A 272 19.72 22.72 51.19
N MET A 273 20.37 21.58 51.01
CA MET A 273 20.81 20.67 52.06
C MET A 273 22.27 20.27 51.84
N LEU A 274 23.20 21.08 52.35
CA LEU A 274 24.65 20.92 52.13
C LEU A 274 25.22 19.53 52.48
N ARG A 275 24.55 18.78 53.37
CA ARG A 275 24.95 17.44 53.84
C ARG A 275 24.14 16.29 53.21
N ALA A 276 23.34 16.55 52.17
CA ALA A 276 22.64 15.49 51.46
C ALA A 276 23.66 14.58 50.72
N HIS A 277 23.58 13.27 50.99
CA HIS A 277 24.49 12.26 50.43
C HIS A 277 23.83 11.38 49.37
N ALA A 278 22.50 11.31 49.35
CA ALA A 278 21.73 10.59 48.35
C ALA A 278 20.40 11.30 48.06
N VAL A 279 19.90 11.13 46.83
CA VAL A 279 18.55 11.55 46.42
C VAL A 279 17.82 10.36 45.80
N ALA A 280 16.51 10.28 45.98
CA ALA A 280 15.68 9.28 45.31
C ALA A 280 14.25 9.80 45.09
N ARG A 281 13.47 9.04 44.30
CA ARG A 281 12.06 9.32 44.01
C ARG A 281 11.82 10.72 43.44
N SER A 282 12.69 11.17 42.54
CA SER A 282 12.42 12.37 41.75
C SER A 282 11.12 12.20 40.96
N GLN A 283 10.22 13.17 41.11
CA GLN A 283 8.93 13.24 40.43
C GLN A 283 8.76 14.61 39.81
N ILE A 284 8.68 14.65 38.48
CA ILE A 284 8.31 15.86 37.75
C ILE A 284 6.84 16.23 38.01
N ASN A 285 6.58 17.53 38.12
CA ASN A 285 5.21 18.01 38.22
C ASN A 285 4.40 17.66 36.95
N PHE A 286 3.19 17.12 37.11
CA PHE A 286 2.34 16.71 36.00
C PHE A 286 2.07 17.85 35.00
N ARG A 287 1.87 19.09 35.47
CA ARG A 287 1.63 20.26 34.60
C ARG A 287 2.86 20.57 33.74
N VAL A 288 4.05 20.47 34.35
CA VAL A 288 5.34 20.67 33.66
C VAL A 288 5.55 19.59 32.60
N LEU A 289 5.27 18.33 32.93
CA LEU A 289 5.34 17.22 31.98
C LEU A 289 4.39 17.39 30.79
N GLN A 290 3.15 17.81 31.03
CA GLN A 290 2.19 18.07 29.96
C GLN A 290 2.61 19.25 29.09
N ASN A 291 3.16 20.31 29.68
CA ASN A 291 3.72 21.44 28.94
C ASN A 291 4.85 20.98 28.01
N ILE A 292 5.82 20.21 28.53
CA ILE A 292 6.89 19.61 27.73
C ILE A 292 6.31 18.83 26.54
N LYS A 293 5.38 17.90 26.78
CA LYS A 293 4.77 17.09 25.70
C LYS A 293 4.11 17.94 24.62
N GLN A 294 3.29 18.91 25.03
CA GLN A 294 2.56 19.78 24.09
C GLN A 294 3.52 20.64 23.27
N GLN A 295 4.53 21.20 23.92
CA GLN A 295 5.54 22.02 23.27
C GLN A 295 6.37 21.22 22.25
N LEU A 296 6.84 20.02 22.62
CA LEU A 296 7.57 19.13 21.72
C LEU A 296 6.73 18.73 20.49
N ARG A 297 5.42 18.50 20.69
CA ARG A 297 4.47 18.19 19.61
C ARG A 297 4.23 19.38 18.70
N GLN A 298 4.01 20.58 19.25
CA GLN A 298 3.76 21.78 18.44
C GLN A 298 4.98 22.23 17.64
N SER A 299 6.19 21.97 18.14
CA SER A 299 7.44 22.22 17.42
C SER A 299 7.72 21.19 16.32
N ASP A 300 6.84 20.20 16.13
CA ASP A 300 7.01 19.03 15.25
C ASP A 300 8.29 18.25 15.55
N TRP A 301 8.70 18.12 16.82
CA TRP A 301 9.87 17.31 17.20
C TRP A 301 9.49 15.86 17.53
N ILE A 302 8.26 15.65 17.99
CA ILE A 302 7.67 14.33 18.27
C ILE A 302 6.28 14.21 17.63
N VAL A 303 5.87 12.99 17.30
CA VAL A 303 4.58 12.70 16.68
C VAL A 303 3.96 11.42 17.25
N PRO A 304 2.63 11.36 17.47
CA PRO A 304 1.96 10.11 17.77
C PRO A 304 1.89 9.21 16.52
N VAL A 305 2.20 7.92 16.68
CA VAL A 305 2.36 6.96 15.57
C VAL A 305 1.21 5.96 15.49
N GLY A 306 0.42 5.86 16.56
CA GLY A 306 -0.65 4.88 16.68
C GLY A 306 -0.90 4.50 18.13
N ARG A 307 -1.53 3.34 18.32
CA ARG A 307 -1.79 2.74 19.63
C ARG A 307 -1.24 1.31 19.68
N ASP A 308 -0.84 0.86 20.85
CA ASP A 308 -0.48 -0.54 21.09
C ASP A 308 -1.71 -1.44 21.33
N ASP A 309 -1.48 -2.74 21.53
CA ASP A 309 -2.53 -3.73 21.81
C ASP A 309 -3.36 -3.39 23.07
N ARG A 310 -2.81 -2.57 23.97
CA ARG A 310 -3.45 -2.09 25.20
C ARG A 310 -4.07 -0.69 25.03
N GLN A 311 -4.24 -0.22 23.80
CA GLN A 311 -4.81 1.09 23.45
C GLN A 311 -4.02 2.30 23.97
N ARG A 312 -2.74 2.13 24.32
CA ARG A 312 -1.86 3.23 24.77
C ARG A 312 -1.25 3.93 23.56
N THR A 313 -1.23 5.27 23.58
CA THR A 313 -0.64 6.08 22.51
C THR A 313 0.88 5.87 22.44
N LEU A 314 1.37 5.56 21.24
CA LEU A 314 2.80 5.42 20.94
C LEU A 314 3.33 6.71 20.33
N TRP A 315 4.51 7.13 20.79
CA TRP A 315 5.19 8.35 20.35
C TRP A 315 6.55 8.02 19.73
N LYS A 316 6.97 8.82 18.75
CA LYS A 316 8.33 8.77 18.18
C LYS A 316 8.84 10.17 17.82
N PHE A 317 10.15 10.29 17.66
CA PHE A 317 10.76 11.48 17.08
C PHE A 317 10.43 11.64 15.60
N THR A 318 10.24 12.88 15.15
CA THR A 318 10.15 13.23 13.73
C THR A 318 11.54 13.39 13.10
N GLU A 319 11.62 13.42 11.77
CA GLU A 319 12.87 13.74 11.06
C GLU A 319 13.46 15.10 11.48
N LYS A 320 12.58 16.09 11.71
CA LYS A 320 12.97 17.41 12.20
C LYS A 320 13.60 17.33 13.60
N GLY A 321 13.01 16.58 14.52
CA GLY A 321 13.55 16.36 15.86
C GLY A 321 14.89 15.63 15.83
N LEU A 322 15.05 14.61 14.97
CA LEU A 322 16.30 13.89 14.78
C LEU A 322 17.41 14.79 14.22
N SER A 323 17.09 15.62 13.21
CA SER A 323 18.07 16.53 12.59
C SER A 323 18.66 17.56 13.56
N LEU A 324 17.92 17.95 14.60
CA LEU A 324 18.41 18.85 15.64
C LEU A 324 19.42 18.16 16.57
N LEU A 325 19.22 16.88 16.83
CA LEU A 325 20.14 16.06 17.62
C LEU A 325 21.43 15.76 16.85
N ASP A 326 21.32 15.45 15.55
CA ASP A 326 22.47 15.15 14.67
C ASP A 326 23.39 16.36 14.44
N LYS A 327 22.80 17.57 14.32
CA LYS A 327 23.58 18.82 14.23
C LYS A 327 24.47 19.06 15.45
N MET A 328 24.17 18.43 16.59
CA MET A 328 24.95 18.57 17.82
C MET A 328 26.01 17.49 18.00
N THR A 329 25.77 16.24 17.58
CA THR A 329 26.81 15.20 17.59
C THR A 329 27.99 15.60 16.69
N ALA A 330 27.70 16.27 15.57
CA ALA A 330 28.73 16.85 14.69
C ALA A 330 29.54 17.99 15.35
N ASN A 331 28.92 18.80 16.22
CA ASN A 331 29.60 19.91 16.92
C ASN A 331 30.35 19.49 18.19
N LYS A 332 30.04 18.32 18.76
CA LYS A 332 30.79 17.74 19.90
C LYS A 332 32.01 16.92 19.46
N ALA A 333 32.09 16.51 18.19
CA ALA A 333 33.24 15.79 17.62
C ALA A 333 34.33 16.74 17.07
N SER A 334 34.05 18.04 17.01
CA SER A 334 34.94 19.11 16.51
C SER A 334 35.55 19.99 17.60
N LEU A 335 35.38 19.60 18.87
CA LEU A 335 36.07 20.10 20.08
C LEU A 335 36.73 18.92 20.77
#